data_AF-A0A7C3NS30-F1
#
_entry.id   AF-A0A7C3NS30-F1
#
_cell.length_a   1.000
_cell.length_b   1.000
_cell.length_c   1.000
_cell.angle_alpha   90.00
_cell.angle_beta   90.00
_cell.angle_gamma   90.00
#
_symmetry.space_group_name_H-M   'P 1'
#
loop_
_entity.id
_entity.type
_entity.pdbx_description
1 polymer ?
#
loop_
_entity_poly.entity_id
_entity_poly.type
_entity_poly.pdbx_seq_one_letter_code
_entity_poly.pdbx_strand_id
1 'polypeptide(L)'
;MKNWPPPWTNTNANLNDKPTGEIGTLQRVAKHTSIENGLFVWIEYRGSSYVAAMYFDDLAFCHIMRRILDSHIGMSIQEIGDLDLSFTL
;
A
#
# COMPACT_ATOMS: atom_id res chain seq x y z
N MET A 1 -11.77 5.13 6.80
CA MET A 1 -10.93 4.19 6.03
C MET A 1 -10.95 2.82 6.69
N LYS A 2 -11.32 1.75 5.99
CA LYS A 2 -11.30 0.37 6.53
C LYS A 2 -10.39 -0.57 5.73
N ASN A 3 -9.54 -0.01 4.86
CA ASN A 3 -8.77 -0.78 3.87
C ASN A 3 -7.25 -0.70 4.09
N TRP A 4 -6.82 -0.32 5.30
CA TRP A 4 -5.41 -0.39 5.69
C TRP A 4 -5.23 -1.50 6.73
N PRO A 5 -4.24 -2.39 6.54
CA PRO A 5 -3.48 -2.59 5.31
C PRO A 5 -4.35 -3.21 4.20
N PRO A 6 -4.01 -2.99 2.92
CA PRO A 6 -4.79 -3.54 1.81
C PRO A 6 -4.52 -5.04 1.63
N PRO A 7 -5.44 -5.78 0.97
CA PRO A 7 -5.24 -7.20 0.69
C PRO A 7 -4.11 -7.41 -0.33
N TRP A 8 -3.13 -8.24 0.03
CA TRP A 8 -1.96 -8.52 -0.79
C TRP A 8 -2.21 -9.66 -1.79
N THR A 9 -1.74 -9.48 -3.02
CA THR A 9 -1.78 -10.48 -4.08
C THR A 9 -0.36 -10.80 -4.54
N ASN A 10 0.01 -12.07 -4.53
CA ASN A 10 1.33 -12.52 -5.00
C ASN A 10 1.48 -12.23 -6.51
N THR A 11 2.59 -11.60 -6.92
CA THR A 11 2.83 -11.25 -8.33
C THR A 11 3.25 -12.45 -9.20
N ASN A 12 3.64 -13.57 -8.59
CA ASN A 12 4.19 -14.76 -9.25
C ASN A 12 3.14 -15.88 -9.46
N ALA A 13 1.87 -15.50 -9.66
CA ALA A 13 0.75 -16.38 -10.06
C ALA A 13 0.29 -17.47 -9.07
N ASN A 14 0.89 -17.61 -7.88
CA ASN A 14 0.29 -18.44 -6.83
C ASN A 14 -0.85 -17.68 -6.13
N LEU A 15 -2.04 -17.75 -6.74
CA LEU A 15 -3.25 -17.06 -6.24
C LEU A 15 -3.74 -17.58 -4.87
N ASN A 16 -3.23 -18.72 -4.40
CA ASN A 16 -3.57 -19.24 -3.07
C ASN A 16 -2.75 -18.59 -1.95
N ASP A 17 -1.66 -17.91 -2.29
CA ASP A 17 -0.84 -17.18 -1.34
C ASP A 17 -1.37 -15.75 -1.16
N LYS A 18 -2.22 -15.59 -0.13
CA LYS A 18 -2.92 -14.35 0.19
C LYS A 18 -2.58 -13.91 1.61
N PRO A 19 -1.37 -13.40 1.84
CA PRO A 19 -1.01 -12.97 3.17
C PRO A 19 -1.80 -11.71 3.52
N THR A 20 -2.09 -11.53 4.81
CA THR A 20 -2.95 -10.44 5.31
C THR A 20 -2.25 -9.71 6.45
N GLY A 21 -2.68 -8.47 6.71
CA GLY A 21 -2.10 -7.64 7.76
C GLY A 21 -0.93 -6.78 7.26
N GLU A 22 -0.30 -6.11 8.21
CA GLU A 22 0.77 -5.14 7.98
C GLU A 22 2.09 -5.88 7.88
N ILE A 23 2.36 -6.39 6.69
CA ILE A 23 3.48 -7.29 6.44
C ILE A 23 4.40 -6.73 5.38
N GLY A 24 5.65 -7.16 5.46
CA GLY A 24 6.65 -6.84 4.45
C GLY A 24 7.08 -5.38 4.48
N THR A 25 7.90 -5.06 3.48
CA THR A 25 8.57 -3.77 3.33
C THR A 25 8.09 -3.11 2.05
N LEU A 26 7.68 -1.84 2.15
CA LEU A 26 7.23 -1.06 1.02
C LEU A 26 8.34 -0.91 -0.03
N GLN A 27 8.08 -1.32 -1.26
CA GLN A 27 9.05 -1.25 -2.36
C GLN A 27 8.69 -0.17 -3.39
N ARG A 28 7.39 0.00 -3.67
CA ARG A 28 6.94 0.90 -4.74
C ARG A 28 5.49 1.30 -4.56
N VAL A 29 5.17 2.52 -5.00
CA VAL A 29 3.80 3.01 -5.16
C VAL A 29 3.61 3.51 -6.60
N ALA A 30 2.44 3.28 -7.18
CA ALA A 30 2.06 3.86 -8.47
C ALA A 30 0.58 4.26 -8.47
N LYS A 31 0.23 5.24 -9.31
CA LYS A 31 -1.17 5.55 -9.58
C LYS A 31 -1.83 4.40 -10.34
N HIS A 32 -3.10 4.14 -10.06
CA HIS A 32 -3.92 3.26 -10.88
C HIS A 32 -4.14 3.93 -12.25
N THR A 33 -4.00 3.18 -13.34
CA THR A 33 -4.04 3.74 -14.70
C THR A 33 -5.44 4.18 -15.13
N SER A 34 -6.48 3.50 -14.65
CA SER A 34 -7.88 3.77 -15.02
C SER A 34 -8.74 4.41 -13.92
N ILE A 35 -8.21 4.56 -12.70
CA ILE A 35 -8.99 4.99 -11.52
C ILE A 35 -8.20 6.11 -10.85
N GLU A 36 -8.68 7.35 -10.94
CA GLU A 36 -7.92 8.54 -10.53
C GLU A 36 -7.60 8.55 -9.03
N ASN A 37 -8.52 8.04 -8.22
CA ASN A 37 -8.42 7.87 -6.77
C ASN A 37 -7.93 6.47 -6.37
N GLY A 38 -7.16 5.81 -7.24
CA GLY A 38 -6.59 4.48 -7.01
C GLY A 38 -5.07 4.49 -6.97
N LEU A 39 -4.48 3.68 -6.09
CA LEU A 39 -3.04 3.41 -6.02
C LEU A 39 -2.77 1.91 -6.07
N PHE A 40 -1.64 1.55 -6.68
CA PHE A 40 -1.01 0.24 -6.51
C PHE A 40 0.18 0.37 -5.58
N VAL A 41 0.29 -0.57 -4.64
CA VAL A 41 1.35 -0.62 -3.64
C VAL A 41 2.03 -1.98 -3.74
N TRP A 42 3.35 -2.00 -3.88
CA TRP A 42 4.14 -3.23 -3.90
C TRP A 42 4.98 -3.37 -2.63
N ILE A 43 5.02 -4.58 -2.10
CA ILE A 43 5.84 -4.95 -0.96
C ILE A 43 6.73 -6.14 -1.30
N GLU A 44 7.82 -6.25 -0.57
CA GLU A 44 8.57 -7.51 -0.44
C GLU A 44 8.19 -8.15 0.89
N TYR A 45 7.85 -9.43 0.86
CA TYR A 45 7.61 -10.23 2.05
C TYR A 45 8.12 -11.65 1.85
N ARG A 46 9.02 -12.11 2.73
CA ARG A 46 9.59 -13.48 2.72
C ARG A 46 10.23 -13.88 1.38
N GLY A 47 10.93 -12.95 0.74
CA GLY A 47 11.59 -13.10 -0.55
C GLY A 47 10.66 -13.07 -1.76
N SER A 48 9.37 -12.74 -1.57
CA SER A 48 8.36 -12.67 -2.63
C SER A 48 7.78 -11.27 -2.76
N SER A 49 7.43 -10.88 -3.98
CA SER A 49 6.78 -9.60 -4.27
C SER A 49 5.26 -9.75 -4.24
N TYR A 50 4.60 -8.82 -3.58
CA TYR A 50 3.15 -8.74 -3.52
C TYR A 50 2.70 -7.35 -3.92
N VAL A 51 1.49 -7.27 -4.49
CA VAL A 51 0.85 -6.02 -4.87
C VAL A 51 -0.53 -5.93 -4.23
N ALA A 52 -0.93 -4.71 -3.88
CA ALA A 52 -2.29 -4.41 -3.47
C ALA A 52 -2.81 -3.16 -4.19
N ALA A 53 -4.12 -3.13 -4.42
CA ALA A 53 -4.82 -1.94 -4.90
C ALA A 53 -5.51 -1.25 -3.73
N MET A 54 -5.35 0.07 -3.64
CA MET A 54 -5.99 0.93 -2.65
C MET A 54 -6.87 1.95 -3.36
N TYR A 55 -8.09 2.13 -2.87
CA TYR A 55 -9.05 3.10 -3.39
C TYR A 55 -9.47 4.05 -2.28
N PHE A 56 -9.63 5.33 -2.63
CA PHE A 56 -9.88 6.42 -1.70
C PHE A 56 -11.15 7.17 -2.10
N ASP A 57 -12.00 7.55 -1.16
CA ASP A 57 -13.23 8.29 -1.47
C ASP A 57 -12.95 9.74 -1.90
N ASP A 58 -11.79 10.29 -1.49
CA ASP A 58 -11.36 11.65 -1.81
C ASP A 58 -10.03 11.66 -2.58
N LEU A 59 -9.99 12.41 -3.69
CA LEU A 59 -8.84 12.48 -4.58
C LEU A 59 -7.66 13.24 -3.96
N ALA A 60 -7.93 14.30 -3.20
CA ALA A 60 -6.87 15.03 -2.52
C ALA A 60 -6.19 14.15 -1.46
N PHE A 61 -6.99 13.38 -0.73
CA PHE A 61 -6.53 12.40 0.23
C PHE A 61 -5.73 11.27 -0.43
N CYS A 62 -6.15 10.76 -1.59
CA CYS A 62 -5.35 9.84 -2.40
C CYS A 62 -3.94 10.40 -2.71
N HIS A 63 -3.85 11.69 -3.05
CA HIS A 63 -2.56 12.34 -3.31
C HIS A 63 -1.71 12.51 -2.05
N ILE A 64 -2.32 12.83 -0.91
CA ILE A 64 -1.63 12.88 0.39
C ILE A 64 -1.07 11.49 0.72
N MET A 65 -1.90 10.45 0.64
CA MET A 65 -1.47 9.07 0.92
C MET A 65 -0.38 8.59 -0.02
N ARG A 66 -0.46 8.92 -1.31
CA ARG A 66 0.63 8.62 -2.24
C ARG A 66 1.94 9.26 -1.78
N ARG A 67 1.92 10.54 -1.41
CA ARG A 67 3.12 11.25 -0.96
C ARG A 67 3.72 10.64 0.31
N ILE A 68 2.87 10.27 1.26
CA ILE A 68 3.29 9.59 2.50
C ILE A 68 3.93 8.25 2.15
N LEU A 69 3.29 7.41 1.34
CA LEU A 69 3.86 6.12 0.98
C LEU A 69 5.17 6.26 0.18
N ASP A 70 5.21 7.17 -0.80
CA ASP A 70 6.42 7.45 -1.60
C ASP A 70 7.60 7.90 -0.71
N SER A 71 7.36 8.66 0.37
CA SER A 71 8.43 9.09 1.30
C SER A 71 8.93 8.02 2.26
N HIS A 72 8.25 6.87 2.33
CA HIS A 72 8.56 5.79 3.27
C HIS A 72 8.87 4.46 2.56
N ILE A 73 9.27 4.52 1.27
CA ILE A 73 9.80 3.36 0.56
C ILE A 73 11.02 2.82 1.34
N GLY A 74 11.04 1.50 1.56
CA GLY A 74 12.05 0.81 2.36
C GLY A 74 11.67 0.59 3.82
N MET A 75 10.58 1.20 4.32
CA MET A 75 10.05 0.91 5.66
C MET A 75 9.08 -0.27 5.65
N SER A 76 8.91 -0.91 6.81
CA SER A 76 7.88 -1.92 6.97
C SER A 76 6.48 -1.31 6.90
N ILE A 77 5.51 -2.10 6.41
CA ILE A 77 4.11 -1.66 6.39
C ILE A 77 3.59 -1.37 7.81
N GLN A 78 4.10 -2.09 8.81
CA GLN A 78 3.76 -1.85 10.21
C GLN A 78 4.25 -0.47 10.70
N GLU A 79 5.52 -0.12 10.45
CA GLU A 79 6.04 1.20 10.82
C GLU A 79 5.26 2.34 10.14
N ILE A 80 4.79 2.12 8.90
CA ILE A 80 3.94 3.08 8.18
C ILE A 80 2.53 3.15 8.81
N GLY A 81 1.96 2.01 9.20
CA GLY A 81 0.66 1.93 9.85
C GLY A 81 0.62 2.57 11.24
N ASP A 82 1.76 2.51 11.95
CA ASP A 82 1.97 3.13 13.25
C ASP A 82 2.30 4.63 13.17
N LEU A 83 2.41 5.22 11.98
CA LEU A 83 2.59 6.66 11.82
C LEU A 83 1.40 7.41 12.41
N ASP A 84 1.68 8.29 13.38
CA ASP A 84 0.71 9.31 13.76
C ASP A 84 0.56 10.30 12.61
N LEU A 85 -0.60 10.30 11.95
CA LEU A 85 -0.89 11.22 10.86
C LEU A 85 -1.79 12.39 11.30
N SER A 86 -2.09 12.53 12.59
CA SER A 86 -3.01 13.54 13.12
C SER A 86 -2.61 14.99 12.81
N PHE A 87 -1.35 15.24 12.48
CA PHE A 87 -0.82 16.54 12.09
C PHE A 87 -0.77 16.78 10.56
N THR A 88 -1.06 15.76 9.75
CA THR A 88 -1.00 15.81 8.27
C THR A 88 -2.39 15.75 7.62
N LEU A 89 -3.42 15.43 8.39
CA LEU A 89 -4.75 14.99 7.94
C LEU A 89 -5.88 15.83 8.55
#